data_AF-A0A6M3KUB9-F1
#
_entry.id   AF-A0A6M3KUB9-F1
#
_cell.length_a   1.000
_cell.length_b   1.000
_cell.length_c   1.000
_cell.angle_alpha   90.00
_cell.angle_beta   90.00
_cell.angle_gamma   90.00
#
_symmetry.space_group_name_H-M   'P 1'
#
loop_
_entity.id
_entity.type
_entity.pdbx_description
1 polymer ?
#
loop_
_entity_poly.entity_id
_entity_poly.type
_entity_poly.pdbx_seq_one_letter_code
_entity_poly.pdbx_strand_id
1 'polypeptide(L)' 'MPSETERQRKFMGSELARKRAGKKTKTGMTERQLEDFATKRAAKRLKKVFKKK' A
#
# COMPACT_ATOMS: atom_id res chain seq x y z
N MET A 1 6.10 0.47 6.63
CA MET A 1 7.26 0.79 5.76
C MET A 1 6.75 0.96 4.33
N PRO A 2 7.30 1.85 3.50
CA PRO A 2 7.01 1.83 2.06
C PRO A 2 7.68 0.60 1.42
N SER A 3 7.16 0.13 0.29
CA SER A 3 7.82 -0.91 -0.50
C SER A 3 9.20 -0.44 -0.98
N GLU A 4 10.20 -1.31 -0.86
CA GLU A 4 11.59 -1.00 -1.22
C GLU A 4 11.81 -1.05 -2.73
N THR A 5 10.99 -1.84 -3.43
CA THR A 5 11.07 -2.03 -4.89
C THR A 5 9.74 -1.76 -5.59
N GLU A 6 9.80 -1.32 -6.86
CA GLU A 6 8.60 -1.15 -7.69
C GLU A 6 7.80 -2.45 -7.87
N ARG A 7 8.50 -3.58 -7.97
CA ARG A 7 7.88 -4.90 -8.11
C ARG A 7 7.03 -5.23 -6.89
N GLN A 8 7.57 -5.03 -5.69
CA GLN A 8 6.80 -5.18 -4.45
C GLN A 8 5.64 -4.19 -4.39
N ARG A 9 5.83 -2.92 -4.78
CA ARG A 9 4.73 -1.93 -4.82
C ARG A 9 3.56 -2.40 -5.68
N LYS A 10 3.85 -2.86 -6.90
CA LYS A 10 2.85 -3.35 -7.85
C LYS A 10 2.14 -4.60 -7.32
N PHE A 11 2.91 -5.53 -6.74
CA PHE A 11 2.36 -6.74 -6.12
C PHE A 11 1.44 -6.43 -4.92
N MET A 12 1.84 -5.49 -4.06
CA MET A 12 1.01 -5.09 -2.91
C MET A 12 -0.23 -4.30 -3.35
N GLY A 13 -0.13 -3.52 -4.43
CA GLY A 13 -1.27 -2.85 -5.04
C GLY A 13 -2.30 -3.82 -5.63
N SER A 14 -1.87 -4.92 -6.25
CA SER A 14 -2.80 -5.93 -6.75
C SER A 14 -3.45 -6.72 -5.61
N GLU A 15 -2.70 -7.01 -4.55
CA GLU A 15 -3.25 -7.63 -3.34
C GLU A 15 -4.25 -6.71 -2.61
N LEU A 16 -3.99 -5.39 -2.58
CA LEU A 16 -4.95 -4.40 -2.08
C LEU A 16 -6.27 -4.45 -2.87
N ALA A 17 -6.19 -4.49 -4.20
CA ALA A 17 -7.38 -4.58 -5.05
C ALA A 17 -8.15 -5.89 -4.81
N ARG A 18 -7.45 -7.01 -4.62
CA ARG A 18 -8.08 -8.29 -4.26
C ARG A 18 -8.80 -8.20 -2.92
N LYS A 19 -8.17 -7.60 -1.91
CA LYS A 19 -8.78 -7.41 -0.58
C LYS A 19 -10.05 -6.55 -0.66
N ARG A 20 -10.02 -5.46 -1.43
CA ARG A 20 -11.19 -4.58 -1.67
C ARG A 20 -12.31 -5.27 -2.44
N ALA A 21 -11.97 -6.22 -3.31
CA ALA A 21 -12.93 -7.08 -3.98
C ALA A 21 -13.45 -8.24 -3.09
N GLY A 22 -13.15 -8.24 -1.78
CA GLY A 22 -13.57 -9.29 -0.85
C GLY A 22 -12.82 -10.61 -1.00
N LYS A 23 -11.76 -10.65 -1.81
CA LYS A 23 -10.98 -11.88 -2.04
C LYS A 23 -9.87 -12.03 -1.00
N LYS A 24 -9.49 -13.29 -0.74
CA LYS A 24 -8.36 -13.61 0.13
C LYS A 24 -7.03 -13.17 -0.51
N THR A 25 -6.24 -12.45 0.26
CA THR A 25 -4.87 -12.04 -0.07
C THR A 25 -3.91 -13.19 0.23
N LYS A 26 -2.89 -13.37 -0.62
CA LYS A 26 -1.79 -14.32 -0.40
C LYS A 26 -0.87 -13.88 0.74
N THR A 27 -0.80 -12.58 0.99
CA THR A 27 0.11 -11.98 1.98
C THR A 27 -0.40 -12.01 3.41
N GLY A 28 -1.68 -12.30 3.63
CA GLY A 28 -2.32 -12.22 4.96
C GLY A 28 -2.39 -10.81 5.57
N MET A 29 -1.96 -9.77 4.84
CA MET A 29 -1.91 -8.40 5.34
C MET A 29 -3.29 -7.74 5.41
N THR A 30 -3.41 -6.76 6.29
CA THR A 30 -4.58 -5.87 6.38
C THR A 30 -4.64 -4.90 5.20
N GLU A 31 -5.83 -4.38 4.89
CA GLU A 31 -6.01 -3.40 3.81
C GLU A 31 -5.08 -2.19 3.98
N ARG A 32 -4.99 -1.66 5.21
CA ARG A 32 -4.14 -0.51 5.53
C ARG A 32 -2.65 -0.78 5.32
N GLN A 33 -2.18 -1.98 5.64
CA GLN A 33 -0.79 -2.38 5.36
C GLN A 33 -0.55 -2.47 3.85
N LEU A 34 -1.48 -3.06 3.10
CA LEU A 34 -1.38 -3.17 1.64
C LEU A 34 -1.39 -1.78 0.98
N GLU A 35 -2.23 -0.86 1.44
CA GLU A 35 -2.22 0.54 0.97
C GLU A 35 -0.89 1.24 1.26
N ASP A 36 -0.35 1.02 2.47
CA ASP A 36 0.94 1.57 2.88
C ASP A 36 2.11 1.07 2.03
N PHE A 37 2.06 -0.18 1.59
CA PHE A 37 3.07 -0.75 0.68
C PHE A 37 2.83 -0.39 -0.78
N ALA A 38 1.58 -0.22 -1.21
CA ALA A 38 1.21 0.17 -2.57
C ALA A 38 1.49 1.65 -2.86
N THR A 39 1.58 2.49 -1.83
CA THR A 39 1.88 3.92 -1.97
C THR A 39 3.37 4.19 -2.17
N LYS A 40 3.69 5.08 -3.12
CA LYS A 40 5.07 5.56 -3.32
C LYS A 40 5.54 6.33 -2.09
N ARG A 41 6.81 6.14 -1.69
CA ARG A 41 7.44 6.84 -0.55
C ARG A 41 7.32 8.37 -0.63
N ALA A 42 7.48 8.93 -1.84
CA ALA A 42 7.31 10.38 -2.09
C ALA A 42 5.86 10.85 -1.80
N ALA A 43 4.86 10.11 -2.26
CA ALA A 43 3.45 10.40 -2.01
C ALA A 43 3.08 10.27 -0.52
N LYS A 44 3.67 9.28 0.18
CA LYS A 44 3.50 9.11 1.63
C LYS A 44 4.07 10.28 2.43
N ARG A 45 5.25 10.79 2.02
CA ARG A 45 5.87 11.98 2.63
C ARG A 45 4.99 13.21 2.44
N LEU A 46 4.45 13.40 1.22
CA LEU A 46 3.56 14.51 0.90
C LEU A 46 2.28 14.47 1.75
N LYS A 47 1.59 13.31 1.80
CA LYS A 47 0.40 13.12 2.67
C LYS A 47 0.68 13.46 4.14
N LYS A 48 1.85 13.09 4.67
CA LYS A 48 2.22 13.44 6.07
C LYS A 48 2.39 14.93 6.30
N VAL A 49 2.95 15.66 5.33
CA VAL A 49 3.15 17.11 5.44
C VAL A 49 1.81 17.84 5.39
N PHE A 50 0.94 17.46 4.45
CA PHE A 50 -0.37 18.10 4.29
C PHE A 50 -1.40 17.74 5.37
N LYS A 51 -1.29 16.55 6.01
CA LYS A 51 -2.21 16.13 7.07
C LYS A 51 -1.82 16.66 8.48
N LYS A 52 -0.72 17.41 8.58
CA LYS A 52 -0.20 17.97 9.85
C LYS A 52 -0.47 19.49 10.00
N LYS A 53 -1.14 20.09 9.01
CA LYS A 53 -1.83 21.39 9.11
C LYS A 53 -3.30 21.13 9.37
#